data_AF-A0A834LEP1-F1
#
_entry.id   AF-A0A834LEP1-F1
#
_cell.length_a   1.000
_cell.length_b   1.000
_cell.length_c   1.000
_cell.angle_alpha   90.00
_cell.angle_beta   90.00
_cell.angle_gamma   90.00
#
_symmetry.space_group_name_H-M   'P 1'
#
loop_
_entity.id
_entity.type
_entity.pdbx_description
1 polymer ?
#
loop_
_entity_poly.entity_id
_entity_poly.type
_entity_poly.pdbx_seq_one_letter_code
_entity_poly.pdbx_strand_id
1 'polypeptide(L)'
;MQANEGTTSMEVEKVLPEPKPAAFPSKPSFKPLKAHEISEGKVQFRKVSVPPHRYTPLKKVWMEIYTPIYEQMKIDIRMNLKARKVELKTRKETPDISNLQKCADFVHAFMLGFDVVDAIALLRMDELYVESFEIKDVKTLRGEHLSRAIGRLSGKAGKTKFAIENSTKTRIVIADTKIHILGSFANIKIARDSLCSLILGSPAGKVYSKLRAVTARLAESCQRHVLDLIYASYMHQNSPVGSGRKFWHREDCCKYTEQHMNVAGNIPPSFGTSL
;
A
#
# COMPACT_ATOMS: atom_id res chain seq x y z
N MET A 1 -82.69 39.82 -30.05
CA MET A 1 -83.29 40.51 -28.89
C MET A 1 -83.78 39.42 -27.94
N GLN A 2 -83.43 39.35 -26.66
CA GLN A 2 -82.41 40.05 -25.86
C GLN A 2 -81.77 39.00 -24.92
N ALA A 3 -80.64 39.30 -24.30
CA ALA A 3 -80.02 38.45 -23.30
C ALA A 3 -79.53 39.31 -22.11
N ASN A 4 -79.87 38.84 -20.91
CA ASN A 4 -79.32 39.16 -19.57
C ASN A 4 -80.38 38.70 -18.53
N GLU A 5 -80.09 38.45 -17.26
CA GLU A 5 -78.92 37.95 -16.51
C GLU A 5 -79.46 37.71 -15.07
N GLY A 6 -78.83 36.86 -14.24
CA GLY A 6 -79.42 36.53 -12.93
C GLY A 6 -78.50 35.75 -12.00
N THR A 7 -77.56 36.46 -11.36
CA THR A 7 -76.57 35.87 -10.44
C THR A 7 -76.91 36.21 -8.98
N THR A 8 -76.87 35.21 -8.10
CA THR A 8 -76.87 35.39 -6.62
C THR A 8 -75.93 34.36 -5.98
N SER A 9 -75.34 34.69 -4.83
CA SER A 9 -74.19 33.98 -4.21
C SER A 9 -74.42 33.62 -2.74
N MET A 10 -73.58 32.74 -2.17
CA MET A 10 -73.34 32.53 -0.71
C MET A 10 -74.53 31.91 0.08
N GLU A 11 -74.43 31.28 1.26
CA GLU A 11 -73.39 30.60 2.10
C GLU A 11 -74.14 29.70 3.16
N VAL A 12 -73.61 28.91 4.12
CA VAL A 12 -72.28 28.65 4.74
C VAL A 12 -72.22 27.19 5.30
N GLU A 13 -71.06 26.74 5.79
CA GLU A 13 -70.82 25.50 6.61
C GLU A 13 -71.05 24.13 5.90
N LYS A 14 -70.48 22.99 6.36
CA LYS A 14 -69.85 22.65 7.65
C LYS A 14 -68.64 21.69 7.47
N VAL A 15 -67.54 21.90 8.21
CA VAL A 15 -66.36 21.03 8.15
C VAL A 15 -66.46 19.83 9.10
N LEU A 16 -66.18 18.64 8.60
CA LEU A 16 -65.89 17.43 9.39
C LEU A 16 -64.40 17.07 9.25
N PRO A 17 -63.67 16.75 10.34
CA PRO A 17 -62.24 16.49 10.27
C PRO A 17 -61.93 15.07 9.79
N GLU A 18 -61.06 14.96 8.78
CA GLU A 18 -60.54 13.69 8.28
C GLU A 18 -59.64 12.98 9.32
N PRO A 19 -59.60 11.63 9.35
CA PRO A 19 -58.74 10.90 10.26
C PRO A 19 -57.26 11.07 9.88
N LYS A 20 -56.45 11.56 10.84
CA LYS A 20 -55.00 11.72 10.68
C LYS A 20 -54.35 10.40 10.25
N PRO A 21 -53.54 10.37 9.17
CA PRO A 21 -52.86 9.15 8.78
C PRO A 21 -51.90 8.68 9.88
N ALA A 22 -51.97 7.40 10.23
CA ALA A 22 -51.15 6.82 11.29
C ALA A 22 -49.67 6.93 10.92
N ALA A 23 -48.86 7.49 11.82
CA ALA A 23 -47.43 7.65 11.57
C ALA A 23 -46.74 6.27 11.48
N PHE A 24 -46.08 6.02 10.36
CA PHE A 24 -45.21 4.85 10.21
C PHE A 24 -44.14 4.85 11.31
N PRO A 25 -43.80 3.71 11.93
CA PRO A 25 -42.76 3.65 12.94
C PRO A 25 -41.43 4.14 12.35
N SER A 26 -40.73 4.99 13.11
CA SER A 26 -39.46 5.54 12.68
C SER A 26 -38.45 4.42 12.42
N LYS A 27 -37.72 4.53 11.31
CA LYS A 27 -36.78 3.49 10.86
C LYS A 27 -35.77 3.20 11.98
N PRO A 28 -35.61 1.94 12.45
CA PRO A 28 -34.74 1.62 13.57
C PRO A 28 -33.29 2.02 13.26
N SER A 29 -32.74 2.91 14.07
CA SER A 29 -31.36 3.40 13.92
C SER A 29 -30.39 2.37 14.51
N PHE A 30 -30.03 1.38 13.69
CA PHE A 30 -28.99 0.42 14.03
C PHE A 30 -27.64 1.14 14.15
N LYS A 31 -27.02 1.08 15.33
CA LYS A 31 -25.64 1.52 15.51
C LYS A 31 -24.72 0.63 14.66
N PRO A 32 -23.66 1.17 14.04
CA PRO A 32 -22.70 0.34 13.31
C PRO A 32 -22.14 -0.77 14.22
N LEU A 33 -22.27 -2.03 13.80
CA LEU A 33 -21.71 -3.16 14.52
C LEU A 33 -20.19 -3.00 14.63
N LYS A 34 -19.64 -3.31 15.80
CA LYS A 34 -18.19 -3.41 15.98
C LYS A 34 -17.70 -4.66 15.26
N ALA A 35 -16.48 -4.62 14.71
CA ALA A 35 -15.91 -5.75 13.96
C ALA A 35 -15.89 -7.09 14.76
N HIS A 36 -15.88 -7.01 16.10
CA HIS A 36 -16.03 -8.16 17.00
C HIS A 36 -17.37 -8.89 16.87
N GLU A 37 -18.46 -8.15 16.64
CA GLU A 37 -19.83 -8.68 16.51
C GLU A 37 -20.02 -9.35 15.13
N ILE A 38 -19.39 -8.79 14.09
CA ILE A 38 -19.40 -9.32 12.72
C ILE A 38 -18.73 -10.71 12.61
N SER A 39 -17.87 -11.09 13.56
CA SER A 39 -17.23 -12.42 13.65
C SER A 39 -17.84 -13.36 14.70
N GLU A 40 -19.02 -13.05 15.27
CA GLU A 40 -19.71 -13.89 16.26
C GLU A 40 -18.83 -14.28 17.49
N GLY A 41 -17.81 -13.47 17.82
CA GLY A 41 -16.80 -13.81 18.83
C GLY A 41 -15.92 -15.03 18.52
N LYS A 42 -16.00 -15.62 17.31
CA LYS A 42 -15.23 -16.81 16.91
C LYS A 42 -13.75 -16.48 16.77
N VAL A 43 -12.94 -17.08 17.64
CA VAL A 43 -11.48 -16.95 17.62
C VAL A 43 -10.93 -17.51 16.30
N GLN A 44 -10.26 -16.67 15.52
CA GLN A 44 -9.63 -17.08 14.28
C GLN A 44 -8.18 -17.53 14.54
N PHE A 45 -7.76 -18.58 13.82
CA PHE A 45 -6.42 -19.16 13.91
C PHE A 45 -5.78 -19.18 12.53
N ARG A 46 -4.56 -18.63 12.41
CA ARG A 46 -3.72 -18.75 11.20
C ARG A 46 -2.48 -19.59 11.56
N LYS A 47 -2.04 -20.47 10.66
CA LYS A 47 -0.87 -21.34 10.89
C LYS A 47 0.10 -21.24 9.73
N VAL A 48 1.31 -20.73 9.98
CA VAL A 48 2.38 -20.56 8.99
C VAL A 48 3.44 -21.64 9.20
N SER A 49 3.84 -22.32 8.12
CA SER A 49 4.86 -23.37 8.15
C SER A 49 6.27 -22.77 8.10
N VAL A 50 7.20 -23.30 8.89
CA VAL A 50 8.59 -22.82 8.97
C VAL A 50 9.50 -23.71 8.11
N PRO A 51 10.16 -23.18 7.05
CA PRO A 51 11.18 -23.92 6.31
C PRO A 51 12.37 -24.30 7.21
N PRO A 52 12.94 -25.51 7.12
CA PRO A 52 13.99 -25.97 8.04
C PRO A 52 15.19 -25.02 8.13
N HIS A 53 15.63 -24.46 6.99
CA HIS A 53 16.75 -23.51 6.92
C HIS A 53 16.50 -22.19 7.68
N ARG A 54 15.24 -21.73 7.78
CA ARG A 54 14.89 -20.48 8.50
C ARG A 54 14.57 -20.71 10.00
N TYR A 55 14.59 -21.95 10.49
CA TYR A 55 14.26 -22.24 11.89
C TYR A 55 15.30 -21.67 12.89
N THR A 56 16.59 -21.74 12.55
CA THR A 56 17.68 -21.20 13.39
C THR A 56 17.63 -19.67 13.54
N PRO A 57 17.50 -18.86 12.45
CA PRO A 57 17.32 -17.42 12.60
C PRO A 57 15.99 -17.06 13.27
N LEU A 58 14.89 -17.78 12.99
CA LEU A 58 13.60 -17.54 13.66
C LEU A 58 13.69 -17.62 15.19
N LYS A 59 14.46 -18.57 15.73
CA LYS A 59 14.66 -18.68 17.19
C LYS A 59 15.51 -17.53 17.75
N LYS A 60 16.48 -17.01 16.99
CA LYS A 60 17.33 -15.88 17.44
C LYS A 60 16.55 -14.56 17.48
N VAL A 61 15.81 -14.26 16.41
CA VAL A 61 15.13 -12.97 16.20
C VAL A 61 13.67 -13.01 16.69
N TRP A 62 13.32 -13.98 17.54
CA TRP A 62 11.94 -14.21 17.99
C TRP A 62 11.35 -13.03 18.77
N MET A 63 12.16 -12.35 19.59
CA MET A 63 11.69 -11.22 20.40
C MET A 63 11.29 -10.03 19.52
N GLU A 64 12.12 -9.67 18.54
CA GLU A 64 11.84 -8.58 17.57
C GLU A 64 10.64 -8.89 16.65
N ILE A 65 10.33 -10.17 16.44
CA ILE A 65 9.12 -10.63 15.74
C ILE A 65 7.88 -10.56 16.66
N TYR A 66 8.03 -10.89 17.93
CA TYR A 66 6.93 -10.93 18.91
C TYR A 66 6.45 -9.52 19.29
N THR A 67 7.36 -8.62 19.66
CA THR A 67 7.05 -7.28 20.18
C THR A 67 6.08 -6.47 19.30
N PRO A 68 6.35 -6.20 18.01
CA PRO A 68 5.47 -5.36 17.19
C PRO A 68 4.08 -5.99 16.98
N ILE A 69 3.99 -7.32 16.88
CA ILE A 69 2.69 -8.00 16.69
C ILE A 69 1.88 -8.01 18.00
N TYR A 70 2.55 -8.16 19.14
CA TYR A 70 1.90 -8.08 20.44
C TYR A 70 1.38 -6.67 20.73
N GLU A 71 2.23 -5.66 20.55
CA GLU A 71 1.94 -4.27 20.92
C GLU A 71 1.02 -3.57 19.93
N GLN A 72 1.33 -3.61 18.63
CA GLN A 72 0.57 -2.87 17.62
C GLN A 72 -0.75 -3.55 17.26
N MET A 73 -0.75 -4.89 17.17
CA MET A 73 -1.87 -5.66 16.60
C MET A 73 -2.66 -6.48 17.63
N LYS A 74 -2.19 -6.60 18.89
CA LYS A 74 -2.83 -7.35 19.99
C LYS A 74 -3.21 -8.79 19.63
N ILE A 75 -2.29 -9.50 18.97
CA ILE A 75 -2.47 -10.89 18.52
C ILE A 75 -1.59 -11.84 19.35
N ASP A 76 -2.16 -13.00 19.73
CA ASP A 76 -1.39 -14.08 20.35
C ASP A 76 -0.57 -14.82 19.28
N ILE A 77 0.74 -14.97 19.52
CA ILE A 77 1.62 -15.81 18.70
C ILE A 77 2.21 -16.94 19.54
N ARG A 78 2.24 -18.16 18.98
CA ARG A 78 2.85 -19.34 19.58
C ARG A 78 3.70 -20.08 18.54
N MET A 79 4.86 -20.59 18.96
CA MET A 79 5.77 -21.37 18.09
C MET A 79 5.74 -22.84 18.50
N ASN A 80 5.12 -23.70 17.68
CA ASN A 80 5.07 -25.14 17.94
C ASN A 80 6.34 -25.82 17.42
N LEU A 81 7.36 -25.94 18.28
CA LEU A 81 8.68 -26.49 17.95
C LEU A 81 8.58 -27.88 17.28
N LYS A 82 7.79 -28.80 17.84
CA LYS A 82 7.59 -30.16 17.30
C LYS A 82 7.01 -30.17 15.89
N ALA A 83 6.05 -29.26 15.60
CA ALA A 83 5.38 -29.18 14.31
C ALA A 83 6.08 -28.27 13.30
N ARG A 84 7.07 -27.46 13.73
CA ARG A 84 7.71 -26.37 12.98
C ARG A 84 6.68 -25.44 12.32
N LYS A 85 5.68 -25.01 13.12
CA LYS A 85 4.62 -24.07 12.70
C LYS A 85 4.52 -22.92 13.69
N VAL A 86 4.34 -21.71 13.16
CA VAL A 86 3.94 -20.52 13.92
C VAL A 86 2.41 -20.45 13.88
N GLU A 87 1.77 -20.35 15.03
CA GLU A 87 0.32 -20.24 15.17
C GLU A 87 -0.03 -18.85 15.69
N LEU A 88 -0.84 -18.13 14.93
CA LEU A 88 -1.38 -16.81 15.25
C LEU A 88 -2.84 -16.96 15.63
N LYS A 89 -3.27 -16.25 16.67
CA LYS A 89 -4.61 -16.34 17.27
C LYS A 89 -5.12 -14.94 17.64
N THR A 90 -6.35 -14.61 17.25
CA THR A 90 -6.98 -13.34 17.67
C THR A 90 -7.39 -13.35 19.15
N ARG A 91 -7.34 -12.17 19.78
CA ARG A 91 -7.89 -11.92 21.13
C ARG A 91 -9.23 -11.20 21.00
N LYS A 92 -9.98 -11.12 22.12
CA LYS A 92 -11.20 -10.29 22.16
C LYS A 92 -10.93 -8.78 22.06
N GLU A 93 -9.68 -8.39 22.30
CA GLU A 93 -9.19 -7.00 22.28
C GLU A 93 -8.55 -6.61 20.93
N THR A 94 -8.46 -7.53 19.96
CA THR A 94 -7.99 -7.25 18.61
C THR A 94 -9.06 -6.42 17.87
N PRO A 95 -8.74 -5.23 17.32
CA PRO A 95 -9.77 -4.36 16.74
C PRO A 95 -10.34 -4.92 15.43
N ASP A 96 -9.50 -5.49 14.56
CA ASP A 96 -9.86 -5.88 13.20
C ASP A 96 -9.32 -7.26 12.79
N ILE A 97 -10.10 -7.97 11.97
CA ILE A 97 -9.73 -9.26 11.37
C ILE A 97 -8.51 -9.11 10.45
N SER A 98 -8.43 -8.00 9.71
CA SER A 98 -7.36 -7.68 8.76
C SER A 98 -5.96 -7.77 9.39
N ASN A 99 -5.84 -7.45 10.67
CA ASN A 99 -4.57 -7.49 11.39
C ASN A 99 -4.02 -8.92 11.54
N LEU A 100 -4.90 -9.94 11.63
CA LEU A 100 -4.47 -11.35 11.60
C LEU A 100 -3.81 -11.71 10.27
N GLN A 101 -4.32 -11.17 9.17
CA GLN A 101 -3.74 -11.40 7.85
C GLN A 101 -2.40 -10.63 7.68
N LYS A 102 -2.34 -9.36 8.07
CA LYS A 102 -1.07 -8.58 8.10
C LYS A 102 0.04 -9.30 8.89
N CYS A 103 -0.28 -9.82 10.08
CA CYS A 103 0.68 -10.58 10.88
C CYS A 103 1.05 -11.93 10.26
N ALA A 104 0.14 -12.59 9.55
CA ALA A 104 0.45 -13.80 8.79
C ALA A 104 1.41 -13.51 7.63
N ASP A 105 1.20 -12.39 6.92
CA ASP A 105 2.02 -11.97 5.78
C ASP A 105 3.39 -11.44 6.22
N PHE A 106 3.48 -10.76 7.36
CA PHE A 106 4.75 -10.44 8.03
C PHE A 106 5.57 -11.70 8.34
N VAL A 107 4.95 -12.70 8.99
CA VAL A 107 5.63 -13.98 9.29
C VAL A 107 5.99 -14.71 7.99
N HIS A 108 5.15 -14.63 6.94
CA HIS A 108 5.42 -15.21 5.64
C HIS A 108 6.62 -14.55 4.94
N ALA A 109 6.71 -13.22 4.93
CA ALA A 109 7.86 -12.48 4.40
C ALA A 109 9.17 -12.90 5.09
N PHE A 110 9.15 -13.07 6.42
CA PHE A 110 10.31 -13.60 7.15
C PHE A 110 10.64 -15.07 6.77
N MET A 111 9.69 -15.90 6.35
CA MET A 111 9.99 -17.24 5.81
C MET A 111 10.62 -17.17 4.40
N LEU A 112 10.21 -16.21 3.57
CA LEU A 112 10.73 -16.01 2.21
C LEU A 112 12.16 -15.44 2.17
N GLY A 113 12.69 -15.02 3.32
CA GLY A 113 14.10 -14.64 3.46
C GLY A 113 14.34 -13.17 3.78
N PHE A 114 13.29 -12.33 3.81
CA PHE A 114 13.41 -10.91 4.17
C PHE A 114 13.94 -10.72 5.60
N ASP A 115 14.50 -9.55 5.85
CA ASP A 115 14.95 -9.11 7.18
C ASP A 115 13.77 -8.58 8.01
N VAL A 116 13.90 -8.58 9.34
CA VAL A 116 12.82 -8.17 10.25
C VAL A 116 12.54 -6.67 10.15
N VAL A 117 13.57 -5.85 9.99
CA VAL A 117 13.42 -4.39 9.79
C VAL A 117 12.58 -4.08 8.54
N ASP A 118 12.83 -4.80 7.44
CA ASP A 118 12.06 -4.66 6.20
C ASP A 118 10.65 -5.25 6.32
N ALA A 119 10.49 -6.36 7.04
CA ALA A 119 9.18 -6.96 7.31
C ALA A 119 8.29 -6.03 8.15
N ILE A 120 8.85 -5.28 9.12
CA ILE A 120 8.09 -4.32 9.95
C ILE A 120 7.40 -3.23 9.10
N ALA A 121 7.89 -2.94 7.90
CA ALA A 121 7.21 -2.02 6.97
C ALA A 121 5.80 -2.51 6.57
N LEU A 122 5.58 -3.83 6.47
CA LEU A 122 4.27 -4.45 6.18
C LEU A 122 3.25 -4.25 7.32
N LEU A 123 3.70 -4.02 8.55
CA LEU A 123 2.83 -3.71 9.69
C LEU A 123 2.50 -2.20 9.78
N ARG A 124 3.23 -1.36 9.05
CA ARG A 124 3.07 0.11 9.04
C ARG A 124 2.28 0.63 7.84
N MET A 125 2.37 -0.01 6.67
CA MET A 125 1.76 0.47 5.42
C MET A 125 1.13 -0.69 4.64
N ASP A 126 -0.18 -0.61 4.42
CA ASP A 126 -0.99 -1.66 3.82
C ASP A 126 -0.81 -1.79 2.29
N GLU A 127 -0.19 -0.80 1.65
CA GLU A 127 0.11 -0.79 0.21
C GLU A 127 1.37 -1.57 -0.18
N LEU A 128 2.08 -2.13 0.81
CA LEU A 128 3.28 -2.93 0.58
C LEU A 128 2.91 -4.41 0.38
N TYR A 129 3.20 -4.92 -0.81
CA TYR A 129 2.95 -6.30 -1.19
C TYR A 129 4.27 -7.08 -1.26
N VAL A 130 4.16 -8.42 -1.17
CA VAL A 130 5.27 -9.34 -1.43
C VAL A 130 4.92 -10.22 -2.63
N GLU A 131 5.70 -10.10 -3.70
CA GLU A 131 5.59 -10.95 -4.88
C GLU A 131 6.69 -12.03 -4.86
N SER A 132 6.35 -13.22 -5.36
CA SER A 132 7.28 -14.33 -5.59
C SER A 132 7.28 -14.70 -7.07
N PHE A 133 8.47 -14.91 -7.63
CA PHE A 133 8.68 -15.02 -9.08
C PHE A 133 9.72 -16.10 -9.39
N GLU A 134 9.48 -16.99 -10.36
CA GLU A 134 10.48 -17.97 -10.78
C GLU A 134 11.18 -17.57 -12.07
N ILE A 135 12.50 -17.72 -12.13
CA ILE A 135 13.32 -17.38 -13.32
C ILE A 135 12.89 -18.20 -14.55
N LYS A 136 12.33 -19.40 -14.32
CA LYS A 136 11.81 -20.32 -15.34
C LYS A 136 10.65 -19.74 -16.14
N ASP A 137 9.82 -18.91 -15.53
CA ASP A 137 8.58 -18.38 -16.12
C ASP A 137 8.88 -17.40 -17.27
N VAL A 138 10.05 -16.74 -17.23
CA VAL A 138 10.54 -15.87 -18.31
C VAL A 138 11.23 -16.66 -19.41
N LYS A 139 12.01 -17.68 -19.03
CA LYS A 139 12.91 -18.38 -19.94
C LYS A 139 13.31 -19.74 -19.36
N THR A 140 13.18 -20.79 -20.17
CA THR A 140 13.49 -22.18 -19.83
C THR A 140 15.01 -22.46 -19.80
N LEU A 141 15.71 -21.79 -18.87
CA LEU A 141 17.16 -21.89 -18.69
C LEU A 141 17.57 -23.24 -18.06
N ARG A 142 18.61 -23.86 -18.62
CA ARG A 142 19.24 -25.08 -18.08
C ARG A 142 20.59 -24.73 -17.42
N GLY A 143 20.87 -25.34 -16.26
CA GLY A 143 22.18 -25.41 -15.61
C GLY A 143 23.01 -24.10 -15.65
N GLU A 144 24.10 -24.13 -16.41
CA GLU A 144 25.04 -23.01 -16.62
C GLU A 144 24.36 -21.68 -17.01
N HIS A 145 23.28 -21.73 -17.79
CA HIS A 145 22.58 -20.51 -18.19
C HIS A 145 21.75 -19.91 -17.05
N LEU A 146 21.28 -20.73 -16.11
CA LEU A 146 20.61 -20.28 -14.89
C LEU A 146 21.60 -19.62 -13.93
N SER A 147 22.75 -20.25 -13.66
CA SER A 147 23.79 -19.64 -12.81
C SER A 147 24.35 -18.34 -13.44
N ARG A 148 24.52 -18.29 -14.77
CA ARG A 148 24.85 -17.06 -15.51
C ARG A 148 23.77 -15.98 -15.36
N ALA A 149 22.49 -16.33 -15.33
CA ALA A 149 21.40 -15.36 -15.10
C ALA A 149 21.42 -14.82 -13.66
N ILE A 150 21.56 -15.68 -12.66
CA ILE A 150 21.66 -15.32 -11.23
C ILE A 150 22.87 -14.40 -10.99
N GLY A 151 24.02 -14.71 -11.59
CA GLY A 151 25.23 -13.86 -11.53
C GLY A 151 25.03 -12.47 -12.12
N ARG A 152 24.16 -12.31 -13.12
CA ARG A 152 23.80 -10.99 -13.72
C ARG A 152 22.77 -10.23 -12.91
N LEU A 153 21.83 -10.93 -12.26
CA LEU A 153 20.84 -10.36 -11.34
C LEU A 153 21.52 -9.74 -10.11
N SER A 154 22.47 -10.46 -9.50
CA SER A 154 23.27 -9.94 -8.38
C SER A 154 24.30 -8.90 -8.84
N GLY A 155 25.06 -9.22 -9.91
CA GLY A 155 26.23 -8.47 -10.32
C GLY A 155 27.43 -8.65 -9.37
N LYS A 156 28.55 -7.96 -9.65
CA LYS A 156 29.74 -8.02 -8.78
C LYS A 156 29.39 -7.50 -7.39
N ALA A 157 29.47 -8.37 -6.38
CA ALA A 157 29.14 -8.08 -4.98
C ALA A 157 27.75 -7.45 -4.78
N GLY A 158 26.72 -7.93 -5.48
CA GLY A 158 25.33 -7.47 -5.28
C GLY A 158 25.02 -6.07 -5.83
N LYS A 159 25.98 -5.39 -6.49
CA LYS A 159 25.81 -4.00 -6.95
C LYS A 159 24.63 -3.81 -7.92
N THR A 160 24.32 -4.78 -8.78
CA THR A 160 23.16 -4.69 -9.69
C THR A 160 21.85 -4.77 -8.91
N LYS A 161 21.74 -5.73 -7.98
CA LYS A 161 20.60 -5.88 -7.08
C LYS A 161 20.35 -4.58 -6.29
N PHE A 162 21.37 -4.09 -5.59
CA PHE A 162 21.26 -2.89 -4.75
C PHE A 162 20.90 -1.63 -5.56
N ALA A 163 21.43 -1.49 -6.78
CA ALA A 163 21.06 -0.39 -7.68
C ALA A 163 19.57 -0.44 -8.08
N ILE A 164 19.00 -1.63 -8.30
CA ILE A 164 17.56 -1.79 -8.59
C ILE A 164 16.73 -1.48 -7.34
N GLU A 165 17.11 -2.03 -6.18
CA GLU A 165 16.44 -1.80 -4.89
C GLU A 165 16.34 -0.30 -4.57
N ASN A 166 17.46 0.43 -4.67
CA ASN A 166 17.50 1.87 -4.44
C ASN A 166 16.71 2.67 -5.49
N SER A 167 16.82 2.32 -6.79
CA SER A 167 16.11 3.04 -7.87
C SER A 167 14.59 2.87 -7.83
N THR A 168 14.10 1.75 -7.30
CA THR A 168 12.67 1.40 -7.24
C THR A 168 12.07 1.52 -5.85
N LYS A 169 12.89 1.78 -4.81
CA LYS A 169 12.48 1.71 -3.39
C LYS A 169 11.78 0.38 -3.05
N THR A 170 12.38 -0.72 -3.50
CA THR A 170 11.94 -2.10 -3.21
C THR A 170 13.01 -2.85 -2.42
N ARG A 171 12.62 -3.97 -1.81
CA ARG A 171 13.54 -4.96 -1.25
C ARG A 171 13.44 -6.24 -2.05
N ILE A 172 14.58 -6.86 -2.35
CA ILE A 172 14.67 -8.06 -3.18
C ILE A 172 15.42 -9.14 -2.42
N VAL A 173 14.91 -10.37 -2.46
CA VAL A 173 15.62 -11.58 -2.00
C VAL A 173 15.76 -12.51 -3.19
N ILE A 174 16.98 -13.03 -3.43
CA ILE A 174 17.28 -13.96 -4.51
C ILE A 174 17.57 -15.32 -3.88
N ALA A 175 16.76 -16.32 -4.20
CA ALA A 175 16.81 -17.69 -3.66
C ALA A 175 16.93 -18.68 -4.84
N ASP A 176 18.10 -18.66 -5.48
CA ASP A 176 18.50 -19.43 -6.67
C ASP A 176 17.51 -19.38 -7.84
N THR A 177 16.47 -20.21 -7.80
CA THR A 177 15.43 -20.28 -8.84
C THR A 177 14.31 -19.26 -8.64
N LYS A 178 14.11 -18.79 -7.39
CA LYS A 178 13.04 -17.87 -7.01
C LYS A 178 13.60 -16.50 -6.65
N ILE A 179 12.82 -15.47 -6.93
CA ILE A 179 13.09 -14.09 -6.55
C ILE A 179 11.85 -13.59 -5.82
N HIS A 180 12.05 -12.99 -4.66
CA HIS A 180 11.00 -12.35 -3.87
C HIS A 180 11.20 -10.83 -3.90
N ILE A 181 10.14 -10.07 -4.13
CA ILE A 181 10.16 -8.60 -4.23
C ILE A 181 9.13 -8.04 -3.25
N LEU A 182 9.54 -7.09 -2.40
CA LEU A 182 8.70 -6.38 -1.45
C LEU A 182 8.66 -4.89 -1.79
N GLY A 183 7.45 -4.31 -1.87
CA GLY A 183 7.23 -2.89 -2.17
C GLY A 183 5.81 -2.56 -2.60
N SER A 184 5.56 -1.32 -3.04
CA SER A 184 4.28 -0.96 -3.67
C SER A 184 4.15 -1.58 -5.06
N PHE A 185 2.93 -1.94 -5.47
CA PHE A 185 2.60 -2.65 -6.71
C PHE A 185 3.22 -2.00 -7.97
N ALA A 186 3.19 -0.67 -8.07
CA ALA A 186 3.79 0.07 -9.19
C ALA A 186 5.32 -0.14 -9.26
N ASN A 187 5.99 -0.09 -8.11
CA ASN A 187 7.44 -0.27 -7.99
C ASN A 187 7.85 -1.72 -8.24
N ILE A 188 7.06 -2.69 -7.73
CA ILE A 188 7.23 -4.12 -8.01
C ILE A 188 7.20 -4.38 -9.52
N LYS A 189 6.25 -3.79 -10.26
CA LYS A 189 6.18 -3.94 -11.73
C LYS A 189 7.45 -3.44 -12.42
N ILE A 190 7.97 -2.27 -12.02
CA ILE A 190 9.19 -1.66 -12.58
C ILE A 190 10.44 -2.51 -12.25
N ALA A 191 10.50 -3.06 -11.03
CA ALA A 191 11.54 -4.00 -10.63
C ALA A 191 11.47 -5.29 -11.47
N ARG A 192 10.28 -5.93 -11.57
CA ARG A 192 10.06 -7.16 -12.36
C ARG A 192 10.47 -6.97 -13.82
N ASP A 193 10.03 -5.90 -14.47
CA ASP A 193 10.43 -5.50 -15.83
C ASP A 193 11.96 -5.48 -16.01
N SER A 194 12.67 -4.97 -15.01
CA SER A 194 14.13 -4.79 -15.03
C SER A 194 14.87 -6.11 -14.79
N LEU A 195 14.37 -6.94 -13.87
CA LEU A 195 14.88 -8.29 -13.61
C LEU A 195 14.65 -9.22 -14.82
N CYS A 196 13.45 -9.19 -15.42
CA CYS A 196 13.15 -9.87 -16.69
C CYS A 196 14.09 -9.43 -17.81
N SER A 197 14.35 -8.13 -17.94
CA SER A 197 15.27 -7.58 -18.96
C SER A 197 16.68 -8.16 -18.82
N LEU A 198 17.19 -8.31 -17.58
CA LEU A 198 18.47 -8.95 -17.29
C LEU A 198 18.45 -10.46 -17.60
N ILE A 199 17.42 -11.20 -17.16
CA ILE A 199 17.26 -12.64 -17.41
C ILE A 199 17.24 -12.95 -18.92
N LEU A 200 16.50 -12.19 -19.70
CA LEU A 200 16.36 -12.40 -21.15
C LEU A 200 17.69 -12.29 -21.90
N GLY A 201 18.48 -11.27 -21.58
CA GLY A 201 19.76 -11.00 -22.27
C GLY A 201 20.27 -9.55 -22.21
N SER A 202 19.46 -8.56 -21.81
CA SER A 202 19.78 -7.13 -21.97
C SER A 202 21.08 -6.69 -21.28
N PRO A 203 21.92 -5.84 -21.92
CA PRO A 203 23.12 -5.29 -21.28
C PRO A 203 22.74 -4.36 -20.12
N ALA A 204 23.45 -4.46 -19.00
CA ALA A 204 23.08 -3.78 -17.75
C ALA A 204 22.96 -2.26 -17.89
N GLY A 205 23.80 -1.62 -18.71
CA GLY A 205 23.69 -0.19 -19.02
C GLY A 205 22.32 0.23 -19.55
N LYS A 206 21.72 -0.55 -20.45
CA LYS A 206 20.37 -0.28 -20.99
C LYS A 206 19.29 -0.40 -19.90
N VAL A 207 19.47 -1.31 -18.95
CA VAL A 207 18.57 -1.49 -17.80
C VAL A 207 18.68 -0.31 -16.83
N TYR A 208 19.89 0.15 -16.51
CA TYR A 208 20.09 1.35 -15.67
C TYR A 208 19.53 2.63 -16.32
N SER A 209 19.70 2.82 -17.63
CA SER A 209 19.09 3.94 -18.34
C SER A 209 17.56 3.89 -18.34
N LYS A 210 16.95 2.70 -18.53
CA LYS A 210 15.49 2.52 -18.40
C LYS A 210 15.02 2.85 -16.98
N LEU A 211 15.71 2.33 -15.95
CA LEU A 211 15.39 2.60 -14.55
C LEU A 211 15.43 4.09 -14.23
N ARG A 212 16.54 4.79 -14.55
CA ARG A 212 16.67 6.24 -14.29
C ARG A 212 15.55 7.05 -14.95
N ALA A 213 15.22 6.74 -16.21
CA ALA A 213 14.13 7.41 -16.93
C ALA A 213 12.74 7.14 -16.35
N VAL A 214 12.51 5.95 -15.77
CA VAL A 214 11.24 5.61 -15.11
C VAL A 214 11.14 6.23 -13.71
N THR A 215 12.22 6.20 -12.91
CA THR A 215 12.25 6.82 -11.57
C THR A 215 12.05 8.33 -11.64
N ALA A 216 12.63 9.02 -12.64
CA ALA A 216 12.37 10.44 -12.89
C ALA A 216 10.87 10.72 -13.14
N ARG A 217 10.25 9.97 -14.07
CA ARG A 217 8.81 10.09 -14.38
C ARG A 217 7.90 9.80 -13.19
N LEU A 218 8.29 8.88 -12.29
CA LEU A 218 7.55 8.62 -11.06
C LEU A 218 7.61 9.82 -10.10
N ALA A 219 8.77 10.46 -9.96
CA ALA A 219 8.91 11.67 -9.14
C ALA A 219 8.08 12.84 -9.71
N GLU A 220 8.19 13.12 -11.02
CA GLU A 220 7.40 14.14 -11.73
C GLU A 220 5.87 13.92 -11.62
N SER A 221 5.44 12.66 -11.60
CA SER A 221 4.01 12.32 -11.51
C SER A 221 3.47 12.49 -10.10
N CYS A 222 4.30 12.18 -9.08
CA CYS A 222 3.98 12.46 -7.69
C CYS A 222 3.89 13.99 -7.44
N GLN A 223 4.87 14.76 -7.92
CA GLN A 223 4.84 16.22 -7.81
C GLN A 223 3.59 16.83 -8.45
N ARG A 224 3.16 16.37 -9.62
CA ARG A 224 1.92 16.86 -10.25
C ARG A 224 0.69 16.56 -9.40
N HIS A 225 0.52 15.33 -8.92
CA HIS A 225 -0.66 15.01 -8.11
C HIS A 225 -0.69 15.77 -6.78
N VAL A 226 0.47 16.01 -6.15
CA VAL A 226 0.58 16.85 -4.94
C VAL A 226 0.29 18.33 -5.26
N LEU A 227 0.80 18.86 -6.39
CA LEU A 227 0.49 20.21 -6.84
C LEU A 227 -1.01 20.37 -7.14
N ASP A 228 -1.62 19.45 -7.87
CA ASP A 228 -3.05 19.47 -8.22
C ASP A 228 -3.93 19.44 -6.95
N LEU A 229 -3.57 18.64 -5.93
CA LEU A 229 -4.25 18.62 -4.64
C LEU A 229 -4.07 19.93 -3.84
N ILE A 230 -2.85 20.47 -3.78
CA ILE A 230 -2.59 21.77 -3.14
C ILE A 230 -3.37 22.89 -3.84
N TYR A 231 -3.38 22.90 -5.18
CA TYR A 231 -4.11 23.87 -5.98
C TYR A 231 -5.62 23.73 -5.80
N ALA A 232 -6.15 22.51 -5.70
CA ALA A 232 -7.56 22.25 -5.39
C ALA A 232 -7.94 22.78 -4.00
N SER A 233 -7.15 22.48 -2.95
CA SER A 233 -7.39 23.03 -1.61
C SER A 233 -7.29 24.56 -1.59
N TYR A 234 -6.31 25.15 -2.30
CA TYR A 234 -6.14 26.60 -2.38
C TYR A 234 -7.31 27.29 -3.09
N MET A 235 -7.80 26.73 -4.19
CA MET A 235 -8.98 27.22 -4.93
C MET A 235 -10.29 27.02 -4.15
N HIS A 236 -10.37 26.00 -3.29
CA HIS A 236 -11.54 25.79 -2.43
C HIS A 236 -11.58 26.73 -1.20
N GLN A 237 -10.43 27.26 -0.78
CA GLN A 237 -10.34 28.33 0.22
C GLN A 237 -10.49 29.73 -0.40
N ASN A 238 -9.92 29.95 -1.59
CA ASN A 238 -9.98 31.22 -2.31
C ASN A 238 -10.88 31.10 -3.55
N SER A 239 -12.19 31.24 -3.33
CA SER A 239 -13.18 31.43 -4.40
C SER A 239 -13.56 32.91 -4.49
N PRO A 240 -12.95 33.72 -5.39
CA PRO A 240 -13.15 35.17 -5.41
C PRO A 240 -14.27 35.53 -6.37
N VAL A 241 -15.26 36.28 -5.89
CA VAL A 241 -16.19 37.01 -6.76
C VAL A 241 -15.44 38.21 -7.35
N GLY A 242 -14.66 37.99 -8.40
CA GLY A 242 -13.90 39.08 -9.03
C GLY A 242 -12.88 38.65 -10.09
N SER A 243 -12.91 39.36 -11.22
CA SER A 243 -11.98 39.26 -12.37
C SER A 243 -10.49 39.20 -11.98
N GLY A 244 -9.73 38.28 -12.58
CA GLY A 244 -8.26 38.29 -12.48
C GLY A 244 -7.52 36.96 -12.69
N ARG A 245 -7.61 36.33 -13.88
CA ARG A 245 -6.83 35.11 -14.18
C ARG A 245 -5.32 35.41 -14.34
N LYS A 246 -4.57 35.34 -13.24
CA LYS A 246 -3.10 35.20 -13.28
C LYS A 246 -2.73 33.74 -13.52
N PHE A 247 -2.11 33.47 -14.66
CA PHE A 247 -1.54 32.16 -14.99
C PHE A 247 -0.18 32.02 -14.28
N TRP A 248 -0.02 31.03 -13.41
CA TRP A 248 1.29 30.69 -12.83
C TRP A 248 2.13 29.94 -13.86
N HIS A 249 3.41 30.31 -14.00
CA HIS A 249 4.31 29.62 -14.92
C HIS A 249 4.85 28.33 -14.28
N ARG A 250 5.14 27.33 -15.13
CA ARG A 250 5.57 25.99 -14.71
C ARG A 250 6.85 25.99 -13.87
N GLU A 251 7.68 27.03 -13.99
CA GLU A 251 8.98 27.14 -13.32
C GLU A 251 8.85 27.56 -11.84
N ASP A 252 7.82 28.31 -11.48
CA ASP A 252 7.64 28.85 -10.12
C ASP A 252 7.22 27.77 -9.12
N CYS A 253 6.35 26.84 -9.53
CA CYS A 253 5.94 25.70 -8.71
C CYS A 253 7.12 24.77 -8.37
N CYS A 254 8.15 24.70 -9.22
CA CYS A 254 9.31 23.83 -8.97
C CYS A 254 10.10 24.31 -7.75
N LYS A 255 10.46 25.60 -7.72
CA LYS A 255 11.22 26.24 -6.63
C LYS A 255 10.49 26.15 -5.28
N TYR A 256 9.15 26.28 -5.29
CA TYR A 256 8.35 26.16 -4.07
C TYR A 256 8.38 24.74 -3.49
N THR A 257 8.40 23.70 -4.33
CA THR A 257 8.55 22.31 -3.85
C THR A 257 9.95 21.99 -3.33
N GLU A 258 11.02 22.55 -3.92
CA GLU A 258 12.39 22.39 -3.37
C GLU A 258 12.54 23.04 -1.99
N GLN A 259 11.94 24.22 -1.77
CA GLN A 259 12.00 24.89 -0.46
C GLN A 259 11.26 24.12 0.63
N HIS A 260 10.06 23.57 0.35
CA HIS A 260 9.32 22.79 1.36
C HIS A 260 9.90 21.38 1.60
N MET A 261 10.41 20.70 0.57
CA MET A 261 10.99 19.36 0.75
C MET A 261 12.28 19.35 1.59
N ASN A 262 13.05 20.45 1.58
CA ASN A 262 14.24 20.57 2.44
C ASN A 262 13.91 20.72 3.94
N VAL A 263 12.69 21.12 4.32
CA VAL A 263 12.27 21.27 5.72
C VAL A 263 12.00 19.89 6.37
N ALA A 264 11.65 18.88 5.58
CA ALA A 264 11.42 17.49 6.03
C ALA A 264 12.72 16.67 6.15
N GLY A 265 13.84 17.32 6.47
CA GLY A 265 15.18 16.79 6.24
C GLY A 265 15.58 15.62 7.15
N ASN A 266 16.00 14.50 6.54
CA ASN A 266 17.13 13.72 7.04
C ASN A 266 17.77 12.85 5.92
N ILE A 267 18.71 13.45 5.19
CA ILE A 267 19.66 12.74 4.31
C ILE A 267 21.06 13.26 4.68
N PRO A 268 22.00 12.40 5.09
CA PRO A 268 23.35 12.84 5.44
C PRO A 268 24.12 13.29 4.19
N PRO A 269 24.95 14.36 4.28
CA PRO A 269 25.70 14.85 3.13
C PRO A 269 26.82 13.87 2.76
N SER A 270 26.70 13.21 1.60
CA SER A 270 27.82 12.50 0.98
C SER A 270 28.82 13.52 0.44
N PHE A 271 30.04 13.50 0.99
CA PHE A 271 31.15 14.41 0.68
C PHE A 271 31.32 14.68 -0.83
N GLY A 272 31.56 15.96 -1.17
CA GLY A 272 31.90 16.37 -2.52
C GLY A 272 33.32 15.93 -2.92
N THR A 273 33.50 15.64 -4.20
CA THR A 273 34.81 15.33 -4.78
C THR A 273 35.66 16.60 -4.88
N SER A 274 36.76 16.67 -4.14
CA SER A 274 37.82 17.65 -4.40
C SER A 274 38.69 17.19 -5.56
N LEU A 275 38.95 18.10 -6.49
CA LEU A 275 40.22 18.18 -7.21
C LEU A 275 41.30 18.73 -6.27
#